data_AF-A0AAE8FBD8-F1
#
_entry.id   AF-A0AAE8FBD8-F1
#
_cell.length_a   1.000
_cell.length_b   1.000
_cell.length_c   1.000
_cell.angle_alpha   90.00
_cell.angle_beta   90.00
_cell.angle_gamma   90.00
#
_symmetry.space_group_name_H-M   'P 1'
#
loop_
_entity.id
_entity.type
_entity.pdbx_description
1 polymer ?
#
loop_
_entity_poly.entity_id
_entity_poly.type
_entity_poly.pdbx_seq_one_letter_code
_entity_poly.pdbx_strand_id
1 'polypeptide(L)'
;MFDKASLDADIFGYVRGSVSGFGIEVLVAGVKDVILSGEMREIINAVVQAEKQAQANVIRRGEEANAAHSLLNTAKLIEDSPVLMRLKELEVLEKVTEKIDKLTVFGGLDGVLKQWVTIRQ
;
A
#
# COMPACT_ATOMS: atom_id res chain seq x y z
N MET A 1 -19.17 16.43 5.66
CA MET A 1 -18.39 16.09 6.85
C MET A 1 -19.01 16.83 8.01
N PHE A 2 -19.63 16.14 8.97
CA PHE A 2 -20.32 16.78 10.10
C PHE A 2 -19.24 17.32 11.05
N ASP A 3 -18.81 18.56 10.82
CA ASP A 3 -17.76 19.18 11.61
C ASP A 3 -18.40 19.79 12.88
N LYS A 4 -18.29 19.05 13.97
CA LYS A 4 -18.78 19.48 15.28
C LYS A 4 -18.15 20.81 15.70
N ALA A 5 -16.90 21.07 15.34
CA ALA A 5 -16.21 22.30 15.71
C ALA A 5 -16.83 23.52 14.99
N SER A 6 -17.19 23.38 13.72
CA SER A 6 -17.93 24.42 12.98
C SER A 6 -19.29 24.68 13.61
N LEU A 7 -20.03 23.60 13.94
CA LEU A 7 -21.36 23.72 14.55
C LEU A 7 -21.30 24.37 15.95
N ASP A 8 -20.31 24.03 16.76
CA ASP A 8 -20.10 24.61 18.08
C ASP A 8 -19.81 26.12 17.98
N ALA A 9 -19.00 26.53 17.00
CA ALA A 9 -18.70 27.94 16.74
C ALA A 9 -19.95 28.75 16.32
N ASP A 10 -20.78 28.18 15.44
CA ASP A 10 -22.02 28.80 14.98
C ASP A 10 -23.02 28.99 16.14
N ILE A 11 -23.18 27.95 16.98
CA ILE A 11 -24.05 28.00 18.16
C ILE A 11 -23.52 29.02 19.17
N PHE A 12 -22.22 29.07 19.40
CA PHE A 12 -21.60 30.05 20.29
C PHE A 12 -21.88 31.48 19.83
N GLY A 13 -21.73 31.77 18.53
CA GLY A 13 -22.05 33.07 17.95
C GLY A 13 -23.51 33.46 18.15
N TYR A 14 -24.44 32.53 17.87
CA TYR A 14 -25.87 32.75 18.04
C TYR A 14 -26.28 33.04 19.50
N VAL A 15 -25.77 32.24 20.44
CA VAL A 15 -26.10 32.37 21.86
C VAL A 15 -25.54 33.68 22.43
N ARG A 16 -24.28 34.03 22.08
CA ARG A 16 -23.65 35.28 22.52
C ARG A 16 -24.40 36.52 22.04
N GLY A 17 -24.91 36.50 20.80
CA GLY A 17 -25.75 37.58 20.28
C GLY A 17 -27.03 37.77 21.10
N SER A 18 -27.71 36.66 21.41
CA SER A 18 -29.00 36.66 22.12
C SER A 18 -28.92 37.11 23.58
N VAL A 19 -27.83 36.80 24.28
CA VAL A 19 -27.65 37.09 25.72
C VAL A 19 -26.98 38.44 26.02
N SER A 20 -26.40 39.10 25.01
CA SER A 20 -25.70 40.39 25.15
C SER A 20 -26.57 41.50 25.75
N GLY A 21 -27.87 41.52 25.45
CA GLY A 21 -28.83 42.49 25.99
C GLY A 21 -29.21 42.27 27.47
N PHE A 22 -28.82 41.15 28.06
CA PHE A 22 -29.14 40.79 29.45
C PHE A 22 -27.95 40.96 30.41
N GLY A 23 -26.80 41.46 29.93
CA GLY A 23 -25.58 41.61 30.74
C GLY A 23 -24.91 40.28 31.12
N ILE A 24 -25.22 39.20 30.41
CA ILE A 24 -24.67 37.86 30.64
C ILE A 24 -23.52 37.60 29.66
N GLU A 25 -22.36 37.21 30.19
CA GLU A 25 -21.19 36.80 29.39
C GLU A 25 -21.15 35.26 29.25
N VAL A 26 -21.16 34.78 28.00
CA VAL A 26 -21.07 33.34 27.70
C VAL A 26 -19.62 32.98 27.41
N LEU A 27 -19.04 32.14 28.27
CA LEU A 27 -17.65 31.70 28.18
C LEU A 27 -17.47 30.54 27.19
N VAL A 28 -18.40 29.58 27.17
CA VAL A 28 -18.40 28.39 26.30
C VAL A 28 -19.83 28.00 25.96
N ALA A 29 -20.06 27.60 24.72
CA ALA A 29 -21.26 26.90 24.26
C ALA A 29 -20.86 25.84 23.24
N GLY A 30 -21.53 24.70 23.25
CA GLY A 30 -21.25 23.58 22.35
C GLY A 30 -22.30 22.48 22.49
N VAL A 31 -22.34 21.59 21.50
CA VAL A 31 -23.31 20.50 21.47
C VAL A 31 -22.83 19.34 22.33
N LYS A 32 -23.64 18.95 23.33
CA LYS A 32 -23.32 17.83 24.22
C LYS A 32 -23.59 16.48 23.53
N ASP A 33 -24.82 16.25 23.09
CA ASP A 33 -25.27 15.00 22.48
C ASP A 33 -25.98 15.26 21.15
N VAL A 34 -25.58 14.56 20.08
CA VAL A 34 -26.27 14.56 18.78
C VAL A 34 -26.85 13.18 18.56
N ILE A 35 -28.18 13.07 18.56
CA ILE A 35 -28.86 11.82 18.23
C ILE A 35 -29.09 11.80 16.72
N LEU A 36 -28.23 11.05 16.02
CA LEU A 36 -28.41 10.76 14.60
C LEU A 36 -29.38 9.58 14.43
N SER A 37 -30.26 9.65 13.43
CA SER A 37 -31.06 8.50 13.01
C SER A 37 -30.15 7.35 12.55
N GLY A 38 -30.61 6.10 12.72
CA GLY A 38 -29.83 4.91 12.36
C GLY A 38 -29.37 4.92 10.91
N GLU A 39 -30.28 5.25 9.99
CA GLU A 39 -30.04 5.34 8.54
C GLU A 39 -28.96 6.38 8.19
N MET A 40 -28.97 7.55 8.85
CA MET A 40 -27.95 8.58 8.60
C MET A 40 -26.56 8.11 9.04
N ARG A 41 -26.45 7.39 10.17
CA ARG A 41 -25.18 6.84 10.64
C ARG A 41 -24.64 5.80 9.67
N GLU A 42 -25.49 4.94 9.14
CA GLU A 42 -25.11 3.91 8.16
C GLU A 42 -24.57 4.52 6.88
N ILE A 43 -25.26 5.51 6.31
CA ILE A 43 -24.83 6.21 5.10
C ILE A 43 -23.46 6.88 5.31
N ILE A 44 -23.28 7.59 6.42
CA ILE A 44 -22.02 8.27 6.73
C ILE A 44 -20.88 7.26 6.89
N ASN A 45 -21.12 6.16 7.61
CA ASN A 45 -20.13 5.11 7.77
C ASN A 45 -19.74 4.49 6.42
N ALA A 46 -20.70 4.24 5.54
CA ALA A 46 -20.45 3.69 4.20
C ALA A 46 -19.57 4.62 3.36
N VAL A 47 -19.84 5.94 3.37
CA VAL A 47 -19.01 6.93 2.65
C VAL A 47 -17.60 6.99 3.23
N VAL A 48 -17.46 7.10 4.55
CA VAL A 48 -16.15 7.15 5.22
C VAL A 48 -15.34 5.88 4.93
N GLN A 49 -15.99 4.71 4.94
CA GLN A 49 -15.34 3.46 4.61
C GLN A 49 -14.91 3.41 3.14
N ALA A 50 -15.75 3.85 2.21
CA ALA A 50 -15.42 3.91 0.79
C ALA A 50 -14.24 4.86 0.52
N GLU A 51 -14.22 6.03 1.15
CA GLU A 51 -13.11 6.99 1.05
C GLU A 51 -11.80 6.40 1.59
N LYS A 52 -11.82 5.79 2.77
CA LYS A 52 -10.64 5.12 3.33
C LYS A 52 -10.14 3.99 2.45
N GLN A 53 -11.04 3.17 1.91
CA GLN A 53 -10.67 2.09 1.00
C GLN A 53 -10.08 2.63 -0.32
N ALA A 54 -10.64 3.72 -0.85
CA ALA A 54 -10.12 4.39 -2.04
C ALA A 54 -8.70 4.93 -1.79
N GLN A 55 -8.47 5.59 -0.65
CA GLN A 55 -7.15 6.09 -0.26
C GLN A 55 -6.13 4.94 -0.15
N ALA A 56 -6.49 3.84 0.53
CA ALA A 56 -5.63 2.66 0.64
C ALA A 56 -5.31 2.04 -0.74
N ASN A 57 -6.30 1.98 -1.63
CA ASN A 57 -6.12 1.44 -2.97
C ASN A 57 -5.18 2.29 -3.84
N VAL A 58 -5.21 3.62 -3.70
CA VAL A 58 -4.29 4.52 -4.43
C VAL A 58 -2.84 4.26 -4.00
N ILE A 59 -2.61 4.15 -2.69
CA ILE A 59 -1.28 3.85 -2.14
C ILE A 59 -0.78 2.50 -2.66
N ARG A 60 -1.60 1.45 -2.51
CA ARG A 60 -1.23 0.09 -2.97
C ARG A 60 -0.91 0.04 -4.47
N ARG A 61 -1.72 0.69 -5.31
CA ARG A 61 -1.43 0.75 -6.76
C ARG A 61 -0.12 1.48 -7.06
N GLY A 62 0.18 2.54 -6.32
CA GLY A 62 1.45 3.26 -6.43
C GLY A 62 2.65 2.38 -6.06
N GLU A 63 2.55 1.65 -4.96
CA GLU A 63 3.58 0.70 -4.53
C GLU A 63 3.82 -0.41 -5.56
N GLU A 64 2.75 -0.99 -6.10
CA GLU A 64 2.84 -2.02 -7.15
C GLU A 64 3.49 -1.48 -8.44
N ALA A 65 3.13 -0.26 -8.86
CA ALA A 65 3.74 0.38 -10.02
C ALA A 65 5.23 0.69 -9.80
N ASN A 66 5.61 1.17 -8.61
CA ASN A 66 7.00 1.42 -8.25
C ASN A 66 7.82 0.13 -8.21
N ALA A 67 7.26 -0.95 -7.66
CA ALA A 67 7.89 -2.26 -7.64
C ALA A 67 8.11 -2.80 -9.07
N ALA A 68 7.09 -2.72 -9.93
CA ALA A 68 7.20 -3.12 -11.34
C ALA A 68 8.26 -2.29 -12.09
N HIS A 69 8.30 -0.97 -11.86
CA HIS A 69 9.29 -0.09 -12.47
C HIS A 69 10.73 -0.43 -12.01
N SER A 70 10.91 -0.72 -10.73
CA SER A 70 12.21 -1.16 -10.21
C SER A 70 12.65 -2.50 -10.80
N LEU A 71 11.74 -3.47 -10.94
CA LEU A 71 12.04 -4.75 -11.57
C LEU A 71 12.41 -4.57 -13.05
N LEU A 72 11.69 -3.71 -13.78
CA LEU A 72 12.00 -3.38 -15.17
C LEU A 72 13.39 -2.75 -15.31
N ASN A 73 13.74 -1.82 -14.42
CA ASN A 73 15.07 -1.20 -14.44
C ASN A 73 16.17 -2.22 -14.14
N THR A 74 15.95 -3.13 -13.19
CA THR A 74 16.88 -4.24 -12.93
C THR A 74 17.03 -5.14 -14.17
N ALA A 75 15.94 -5.47 -14.85
CA ALA A 75 15.98 -6.26 -16.07
C ALA A 75 16.79 -5.58 -17.19
N LYS A 76 16.59 -4.27 -17.39
CA LYS A 76 17.39 -3.47 -18.34
C LYS A 76 18.87 -3.47 -17.99
N LEU A 77 19.24 -3.28 -16.72
CA LEU A 77 20.64 -3.32 -16.29
C LEU A 77 21.29 -4.70 -16.53
N ILE A 78 20.52 -5.78 -16.41
CA ILE A 78 20.98 -7.13 -16.71
C ILE A 78 21.17 -7.32 -18.23
N GLU A 79 20.25 -6.79 -19.04
CA GLU A 79 20.33 -6.85 -20.50
C GLU A 79 21.51 -6.03 -21.06
N ASP A 80 21.76 -4.84 -20.50
CA ASP A 80 22.82 -3.93 -20.94
C ASP A 80 24.24 -4.44 -20.62
N SER A 81 24.39 -5.40 -19.69
CA SER A 81 25.68 -5.91 -19.25
C SER A 81 25.77 -7.45 -19.31
N PRO A 82 26.51 -8.02 -20.27
CA PRO A 82 26.64 -9.48 -20.39
C PRO A 82 27.31 -10.13 -19.16
N VAL A 83 28.11 -9.36 -18.40
CA VAL A 83 28.71 -9.83 -17.14
C VAL A 83 27.65 -10.00 -16.05
N LEU A 84 26.71 -9.05 -15.93
CA LEU A 84 25.60 -9.15 -14.95
C LEU A 84 24.65 -10.30 -15.27
N MET A 85 24.34 -10.51 -16.55
CA MET A 85 23.54 -11.65 -16.99
C MET A 85 24.20 -12.97 -16.62
N ARG A 86 25.50 -13.11 -16.92
CA ARG A 86 26.25 -14.32 -16.56
C ARG A 86 26.33 -14.54 -15.06
N LEU A 87 26.51 -13.48 -14.28
CA LEU A 87 26.52 -13.56 -12.82
C LEU A 87 25.16 -14.01 -12.27
N LYS A 88 24.05 -13.54 -12.88
CA LYS A 88 22.71 -13.96 -12.46
C LYS A 88 22.39 -15.40 -12.82
N GLU A 89 22.84 -15.88 -13.97
CA GLU A 89 22.77 -17.30 -14.33
C GLU A 89 23.51 -18.18 -13.32
N LEU A 90 24.71 -17.78 -12.90
CA LEU A 90 25.50 -18.52 -11.91
C LEU A 90 24.83 -18.53 -10.52
N GLU A 91 24.25 -17.43 -10.07
CA GLU A 91 23.49 -17.39 -8.81
C GLU A 91 22.25 -18.30 -8.84
N VAL A 92 21.57 -18.38 -9.99
CA VAL A 92 20.44 -19.29 -10.18
C VAL A 92 20.92 -20.75 -10.18
N LEU A 93 22.04 -21.05 -10.84
CA LEU A 93 22.65 -22.37 -10.82
C LEU A 93 23.05 -22.78 -9.39
N GLU A 94 23.68 -21.89 -8.63
CA GLU A 94 24.06 -22.10 -7.23
C GLU A 94 22.83 -22.48 -6.39
N LYS A 95 21.75 -21.69 -6.44
CA LYS A 95 20.49 -21.95 -5.73
C LYS A 95 19.82 -23.28 -6.11
N VAL A 96 19.94 -23.69 -7.37
CA VAL A 96 19.41 -24.98 -7.83
C VAL A 96 20.29 -26.12 -7.33
N THR A 97 21.61 -25.96 -7.37
CA THR A 97 22.55 -26.97 -6.87
C THR A 97 22.49 -27.15 -5.35
N GLU A 98 22.23 -26.10 -4.57
CA GLU A 98 21.98 -26.20 -3.12
C GLU A 98 20.79 -27.09 -2.78
N LYS A 99 19.81 -27.22 -3.68
CA LYS A 99 18.61 -28.06 -3.49
C LYS A 99 18.80 -29.50 -3.98
N ILE A 100 19.91 -29.82 -4.64
CA ILE A 100 20.20 -31.15 -5.19
C ILE A 100 21.32 -31.79 -4.37
N ASP A 101 20.95 -32.64 -3.42
CA ASP A 101 21.86 -33.34 -2.50
C ASP A 101 22.80 -34.35 -3.21
N LYS A 102 22.47 -34.73 -4.46
CA LYS A 102 23.30 -35.61 -5.31
C LYS A 102 23.06 -35.38 -6.80
N LEU A 103 24.01 -34.75 -7.48
CA LEU A 103 24.05 -34.69 -8.95
C LEU A 103 24.82 -35.90 -9.49
N THR A 104 24.13 -36.99 -9.84
CA THR A 104 24.77 -38.17 -10.43
C THR A 104 25.02 -37.92 -11.93
N VAL A 105 26.20 -37.41 -12.27
CA VAL A 105 26.61 -37.17 -13.66
C VAL A 105 27.10 -38.48 -14.29
N PHE A 106 26.26 -39.11 -15.11
CA PHE A 106 26.70 -40.18 -16.00
C PHE A 106 27.35 -39.56 -17.24
N GLY A 107 28.68 -39.45 -17.29
CA GLY A 107 29.37 -39.05 -18.53
C GLY A 107 30.77 -38.45 -18.47
N GLY A 108 31.36 -38.23 -17.29
CA GLY A 108 32.70 -37.64 -17.18
C GLY A 108 32.77 -36.15 -17.50
N LEU A 109 33.96 -35.56 -17.28
CA LEU A 109 34.20 -34.10 -17.26
C LEU A 109 34.00 -33.40 -18.62
N ASP A 110 34.06 -34.11 -19.74
CA ASP A 110 33.91 -33.54 -21.10
C ASP A 110 32.44 -33.25 -21.48
N GLY A 111 31.48 -33.96 -20.87
CA GLY A 111 30.05 -33.80 -21.18
C GLY A 111 29.45 -32.51 -20.62
N VAL A 112 29.97 -32.03 -19.49
CA VAL A 112 29.48 -30.84 -18.77
C VAL A 112 29.78 -29.54 -19.53
N LEU A 113 30.86 -29.51 -20.31
CA LEU A 113 31.30 -28.33 -21.06
C LEU A 113 30.60 -28.17 -22.43
N LYS A 114 29.99 -29.23 -22.97
CA LYS A 114 29.54 -29.23 -24.39
C LYS A 114 28.06 -29.53 -24.63
N GLN A 115 27.30 -30.06 -23.67
CA GLN A 115 25.91 -30.43 -23.93
C GLN A 115 24.91 -29.68 -23.05
N TRP A 116 23.96 -29.03 -23.73
CA TRP A 116 22.82 -28.35 -23.13
C TRP A 116 21.93 -29.42 -22.48
N VAL A 117 21.83 -29.36 -21.15
CA VAL A 117 21.14 -30.34 -20.30
C VAL A 117 19.68 -30.47 -20.76
N THR A 118 19.32 -31.66 -21.23
CA THR A 118 17.93 -32.04 -21.52
C THR A 118 17.32 -32.62 -20.25
N ILE A 119 16.40 -31.89 -19.63
CA ILE A 119 15.63 -32.37 -18.47
C ILE A 119 14.47 -33.22 -19.02
N ARG A 120 14.46 -34.53 -18.73
CA ARG A 120 13.28 -35.39 -18.93
C ARG A 120 12.40 -35.32 -17.69
N GLN A 121 11.10 -35.12 -17.92
CA GLN A 121 10.03 -35.13 -16.92
C GLN A 121 9.92 -36.47 -16.19
#